data_AF-A0A3P8YRZ3-F1
#
_entry.id   AF-A0A3P8YRZ3-F1
#
_cell.length_a   1.000
_cell.length_b   1.000
_cell.length_c   1.000
_cell.angle_alpha   90.00
_cell.angle_beta   90.00
_cell.angle_gamma   90.00
#
_symmetry.space_group_name_H-M   'P 1'
#
loop_
_entity.id
_entity.type
_entity.pdbx_description
1 polymer ?
#
loop_
_entity_poly.entity_id
_entity_poly.type
_entity_poly.pdbx_seq_one_letter_code
_entity_poly.pdbx_strand_id
1 'polypeptide(L)'
;MVTNKHKPLHVMATVKSAFSFNLLPRKNFYFLQDKCTLQLLMKWSMLGRLSAQAYSFDQTFFPYNCHDFTLSFFRDPCVLANLRKIEAGAWVQMNSEVVCVESEVVPCTKVSMEMFDPLFSSGIIRPSGHIVKCLHNTHSDYDLLRQMLQEEDSEEYRVIELGERREFLFCLFKHLTLGGELCQYEDTISPYLETTRTIYRDLVSVQKDPETKQISVVSTVINVSALDASGVCYPSRDREDQTFCYLIVDPFRRHVCVFYHCYGVGSFTL
;
A
#
# COMPACT_ATOMS: atom_id res chain seq x y z
N MET A 1 59.37 -28.43 -12.56
CA MET A 1 58.49 -28.30 -11.38
C MET A 1 58.09 -26.83 -11.26
N VAL A 2 56.88 -26.52 -11.72
CA VAL A 2 56.33 -25.16 -11.78
C VAL A 2 55.57 -24.90 -10.49
N THR A 3 55.96 -23.89 -9.72
CA THR A 3 55.24 -23.45 -8.52
C THR A 3 54.21 -22.39 -8.92
N ASN A 4 52.95 -22.81 -9.00
CA ASN A 4 51.82 -21.95 -9.29
C ASN A 4 51.38 -21.24 -8.00
N LYS A 5 51.66 -19.93 -7.88
CA LYS A 5 51.17 -19.10 -6.77
C LYS A 5 49.72 -18.68 -7.06
N HIS A 6 48.77 -19.26 -6.36
CA HIS A 6 47.38 -18.78 -6.32
C HIS A 6 47.32 -17.41 -5.61
N LYS A 7 46.90 -16.39 -6.35
CA LYS A 7 46.31 -15.16 -5.80
C LYS A 7 44.87 -15.48 -5.37
N PRO A 8 44.41 -15.10 -4.17
CA PRO A 8 42.99 -15.03 -3.91
C PRO A 8 42.47 -13.72 -4.50
N LEU A 9 41.73 -13.81 -5.61
CA LEU A 9 40.91 -12.72 -6.14
C LEU A 9 39.57 -12.75 -5.38
N HIS A 10 39.54 -12.27 -4.13
CA HIS A 10 38.27 -11.88 -3.52
C HIS A 10 37.95 -10.45 -3.95
N VAL A 11 37.52 -10.32 -5.21
CA VAL A 11 36.71 -9.17 -5.60
C VAL A 11 35.35 -9.46 -4.99
N MET A 12 35.04 -8.83 -3.86
CA MET A 12 33.64 -8.59 -3.52
C MET A 12 33.09 -7.76 -4.66
N ALA A 13 32.40 -8.41 -5.59
CA ALA A 13 31.61 -7.72 -6.59
C ALA A 13 30.56 -6.94 -5.80
N THR A 14 30.81 -5.64 -5.61
CA THR A 14 29.79 -4.69 -5.19
C THR A 14 28.74 -4.79 -6.29
N VAL A 15 27.62 -5.46 -6.02
CA VAL A 15 26.49 -5.48 -6.93
C VAL A 15 26.09 -4.02 -7.06
N LYS A 16 26.41 -3.43 -8.20
CA LYS A 16 26.08 -2.05 -8.48
C LYS A 16 24.55 -1.99 -8.48
N SER A 17 23.98 -1.27 -7.53
CA SER A 17 22.52 -1.10 -7.46
C SER A 17 22.04 -0.61 -8.82
N ALA A 18 21.04 -1.29 -9.39
CA ALA A 18 20.54 -0.97 -10.72
C ALA A 18 19.81 0.39 -10.72
N PHE A 19 19.35 0.86 -9.56
CA PHE A 19 18.67 2.13 -9.38
C PHE A 19 19.28 2.89 -8.19
N SER A 20 19.28 4.22 -8.28
CA SER A 20 19.58 5.12 -7.16
C SER A 20 18.36 5.99 -6.85
N PHE A 21 18.11 6.25 -5.57
CA PHE A 21 16.92 6.96 -5.13
C PHE A 21 17.25 8.23 -4.38
N ASN A 22 16.43 9.28 -4.55
CA ASN A 22 16.56 10.52 -3.81
C ASN A 22 15.21 10.94 -3.24
N LEU A 23 15.16 11.18 -1.92
CA LEU A 23 13.96 11.65 -1.24
C LEU A 23 13.45 12.96 -1.87
N LEU A 24 12.12 13.07 -2.02
CA LEU A 24 11.44 14.26 -2.50
C LEU A 24 10.73 14.97 -1.32
N PRO A 25 11.44 15.75 -0.49
CA PRO A 25 10.88 16.33 0.74
C PRO A 25 9.76 17.35 0.50
N ARG A 26 9.65 17.87 -0.73
CA ARG A 26 8.60 18.82 -1.13
C ARG A 26 7.36 18.14 -1.69
N LYS A 27 7.40 16.84 -1.95
CA LYS A 27 6.24 16.08 -2.43
C LYS A 27 5.39 15.75 -1.22
N ASN A 28 4.34 16.53 -1.07
CA ASN A 28 3.34 16.36 -0.03
C ASN A 28 2.16 15.54 -0.55
N PHE A 29 1.54 14.81 0.38
CA PHE A 29 0.29 14.09 0.14
C PHE A 29 -0.84 14.83 0.84
N TYR A 30 -1.82 15.28 0.06
CA TYR A 30 -2.99 16.00 0.54
C TYR A 30 -3.73 15.22 1.62
N PHE A 31 -3.89 13.89 1.46
CA PHE A 31 -4.62 13.07 2.44
C PHE A 31 -3.93 12.99 3.81
N LEU A 32 -2.62 13.28 3.90
CA LEU A 32 -1.88 13.36 5.15
C LEU A 32 -1.94 14.75 5.81
N GLN A 33 -2.65 15.70 5.22
CA GLN A 33 -2.78 17.07 5.70
C GLN A 33 -4.24 17.49 5.86
N ASP A 34 -5.13 16.90 5.06
CA ASP A 34 -6.55 17.15 5.08
C ASP A 34 -7.16 16.76 6.42
N LYS A 35 -7.67 17.74 7.15
CA LYS A 35 -8.18 17.54 8.51
C LYS A 35 -9.33 16.52 8.57
N CYS A 36 -10.22 16.51 7.58
CA CYS A 36 -11.32 15.55 7.52
C CYS A 36 -10.80 14.12 7.35
N THR A 37 -9.87 13.92 6.43
CA THR A 37 -9.20 12.63 6.21
C THR A 37 -8.44 12.18 7.45
N LEU A 38 -7.67 13.07 8.08
CA LEU A 38 -6.93 12.75 9.31
C LEU A 38 -7.85 12.40 10.48
N GLN A 39 -9.01 13.04 10.60
CA GLN A 39 -10.04 12.69 11.60
C GLN A 39 -10.60 11.29 11.37
N LEU A 40 -10.85 10.90 10.12
CA LEU A 40 -11.29 9.55 9.78
C LEU A 40 -10.18 8.52 10.04
N LEU A 41 -8.94 8.80 9.63
CA LEU A 41 -7.79 7.93 9.95
C LEU A 41 -7.57 7.78 11.46
N MET A 42 -7.82 8.82 12.25
CA MET A 42 -7.80 8.75 13.72
C MET A 42 -8.90 7.82 14.23
N LYS A 43 -10.13 8.01 13.74
CA LYS A 43 -11.30 7.19 14.09
C LYS A 43 -11.08 5.72 13.73
N TRP A 44 -10.46 5.44 12.58
CA TRP A 44 -10.14 4.10 12.11
C TRP A 44 -8.83 3.53 12.69
N SER A 45 -8.22 4.19 13.67
CA SER A 45 -6.98 3.75 14.32
C SER A 45 -5.77 3.60 13.37
N MET A 46 -5.76 4.34 12.27
CA MET A 46 -4.70 4.33 11.26
C MET A 46 -3.80 5.58 11.32
N LEU A 47 -4.24 6.65 11.99
CA LEU A 47 -3.46 7.88 12.12
C LEU A 47 -2.12 7.60 12.81
N GLY A 48 -1.02 8.12 12.25
CA GLY A 48 0.32 7.89 12.77
C GLY A 48 0.86 6.46 12.56
N ARG A 49 0.11 5.60 11.84
CA ARG A 49 0.55 4.26 11.41
C ARG A 49 0.51 4.09 9.89
N LEU A 50 -0.37 4.84 9.22
CA LEU A 50 -0.43 5.00 7.77
C LEU A 50 0.49 6.15 7.34
N SER A 51 1.34 5.92 6.34
CA SER A 51 2.24 6.96 5.83
C SER A 51 2.51 6.81 4.34
N ALA A 52 2.96 7.91 3.73
CA ALA A 52 3.43 7.96 2.36
C ALA A 52 4.69 8.84 2.25
N GLN A 53 5.66 8.40 1.45
CA GLN A 53 6.86 9.16 1.13
C GLN A 53 7.17 9.00 -0.36
N ALA A 54 7.77 10.02 -0.99
CA ALA A 54 8.11 9.98 -2.40
C ALA A 54 9.61 10.10 -2.63
N TYR A 55 10.10 9.35 -3.61
CA TYR A 55 11.50 9.33 -4.04
C TYR A 55 11.53 9.49 -5.57
N SER A 56 12.58 10.13 -6.08
CA SER A 56 12.93 10.07 -7.51
C SER A 56 13.91 8.94 -7.76
N PHE A 57 13.96 8.43 -8.99
CA PHE A 57 14.92 7.41 -9.42
C PHE A 57 15.55 7.75 -10.78
N ASP A 58 16.72 7.19 -11.06
CA ASP A 58 17.60 7.61 -12.16
C ASP A 58 17.47 6.78 -13.45
N GLN A 59 17.12 5.49 -13.34
CA GLN A 59 16.98 4.58 -14.48
C GLN A 59 15.54 4.41 -14.97
N THR A 60 15.37 3.88 -16.18
CA THR A 60 14.03 3.55 -16.71
C THR A 60 13.45 2.34 -15.99
N PHE A 61 12.22 2.45 -15.52
CA PHE A 61 11.48 1.37 -14.90
C PHE A 61 10.63 0.61 -15.92
N PHE A 62 10.62 -0.72 -15.82
CA PHE A 62 9.71 -1.60 -16.56
C PHE A 62 9.02 -2.57 -15.58
N PRO A 63 7.70 -2.82 -15.69
CA PRO A 63 6.96 -3.64 -14.72
C PRO A 63 7.51 -5.05 -14.49
N TYR A 64 8.07 -5.69 -15.51
CA TYR A 64 8.65 -7.04 -15.39
C TYR A 64 9.93 -7.07 -14.54
N ASN A 65 10.57 -5.92 -14.30
CA ASN A 65 11.74 -5.76 -13.43
C ASN A 65 11.34 -5.28 -12.02
N CYS A 66 10.08 -5.45 -11.60
CA CYS A 66 9.58 -5.00 -10.30
C CYS A 66 10.40 -5.55 -9.12
N HIS A 67 10.85 -6.81 -9.19
CA HIS A 67 11.69 -7.42 -8.16
C HIS A 67 13.01 -6.67 -7.98
N ASP A 68 13.78 -6.47 -9.05
CA ASP A 68 15.09 -5.81 -8.98
C ASP A 68 14.98 -4.32 -8.62
N PHE A 69 13.93 -3.65 -9.08
CA PHE A 69 13.60 -2.29 -8.68
C PHE A 69 13.33 -2.21 -7.17
N THR A 70 12.49 -3.11 -6.65
CA THR A 70 12.13 -3.18 -5.22
C THR A 70 13.34 -3.50 -4.35
N LEU A 71 14.17 -4.47 -4.78
CA LEU A 71 15.40 -4.81 -4.08
C LEU A 71 16.39 -3.64 -4.06
N SER A 72 16.52 -2.92 -5.18
CA SER A 72 17.35 -1.72 -5.25
C SER A 72 16.81 -0.62 -4.32
N PHE A 73 15.49 -0.42 -4.25
CA PHE A 73 14.85 0.55 -3.37
C PHE A 73 15.17 0.29 -1.90
N PHE A 74 14.97 -0.94 -1.42
CA PHE A 74 15.23 -1.30 -0.03
C PHE A 74 16.72 -1.47 0.34
N ARG A 75 17.64 -1.39 -0.63
CA ARG A 75 19.09 -1.36 -0.42
C ARG A 75 19.70 0.02 -0.62
N ASP A 76 18.92 0.98 -1.08
CA ASP A 76 19.41 2.32 -1.36
C ASP A 76 19.73 3.08 -0.06
N PRO A 77 20.93 3.66 0.08
CA PRO A 77 21.32 4.37 1.29
C PRO A 77 20.41 5.56 1.64
N CYS A 78 19.87 6.27 0.65
CA CYS A 78 18.95 7.38 0.87
C CYS A 78 17.61 6.86 1.42
N VAL A 79 17.10 5.76 0.85
CA VAL A 79 15.88 5.11 1.34
C VAL A 79 16.06 4.62 2.77
N LEU A 80 17.12 3.86 3.07
CA LEU A 80 17.37 3.34 4.42
C LEU A 80 17.49 4.45 5.48
N ALA A 81 18.11 5.58 5.13
CA ALA A 81 18.26 6.70 6.05
C ALA A 81 16.94 7.43 6.38
N ASN A 82 15.93 7.35 5.50
CA ASN A 82 14.71 8.16 5.61
C ASN A 82 13.43 7.33 5.86
N LEU A 83 13.39 6.10 5.37
CA LEU A 83 12.26 5.21 5.54
C LEU A 83 12.15 4.79 7.00
N ARG A 84 10.94 4.91 7.55
CA ARG A 84 10.65 4.57 8.93
C ARG A 84 9.67 3.43 8.99
N LYS A 85 9.80 2.61 10.02
CA LYS A 85 8.82 1.58 10.40
C LYS A 85 8.48 1.71 11.87
N ILE A 86 7.40 1.08 12.28
CA ILE A 86 7.06 0.96 13.70
C ILE A 86 7.63 -0.36 14.21
N GLU A 87 8.41 -0.28 15.29
CA GLU A 87 8.93 -1.45 16.01
C GLU A 87 8.69 -1.23 17.50
N ALA A 88 8.04 -2.19 18.17
CA ALA A 88 7.66 -2.08 19.57
C ALA A 88 6.94 -0.76 19.94
N GLY A 89 6.09 -0.25 19.04
CA GLY A 89 5.32 0.98 19.23
C GLY A 89 6.10 2.29 19.00
N ALA A 90 7.37 2.23 18.62
CA ALA A 90 8.18 3.41 18.32
C ALA A 90 8.57 3.49 16.84
N TRP A 91 8.67 4.72 16.33
CA TRP A 91 9.20 4.96 14.99
C TRP A 91 10.72 4.77 14.98
N VAL A 92 11.17 3.80 14.21
CA VAL A 92 12.60 3.50 14.01
C VAL A 92 12.97 3.62 12.54
N GLN A 93 14.23 3.97 12.27
CA GLN A 93 14.77 3.92 10.90
C GLN A 93 14.91 2.48 10.45
N MET A 94 14.79 2.29 9.14
CA MET A 94 15.07 1.00 8.52
C MET A 94 16.58 0.76 8.46
N ASN A 95 17.11 0.11 9.50
CA ASN A 95 18.55 -0.18 9.63
C ASN A 95 18.89 -1.66 9.37
N SER A 96 17.90 -2.47 8.95
CA SER A 96 18.10 -3.88 8.63
C SER A 96 18.81 -4.04 7.29
N GLU A 97 19.78 -4.97 7.21
CA GLU A 97 20.39 -5.38 5.95
C GLU A 97 19.40 -6.24 5.16
N VAL A 98 18.82 -5.68 4.10
CA VAL A 98 17.83 -6.38 3.27
C VAL A 98 18.52 -7.40 2.36
N VAL A 99 18.23 -8.67 2.59
CA VAL A 99 18.78 -9.80 1.82
C VAL A 99 17.90 -10.17 0.64
N CYS A 100 16.58 -10.02 0.78
CA CYS A 100 15.58 -10.43 -0.21
C CYS A 100 14.34 -9.51 -0.14
N VAL A 101 13.53 -9.53 -1.18
CA VAL A 101 12.22 -8.85 -1.22
C VAL A 101 11.17 -9.80 -1.76
N GLU A 102 9.95 -9.71 -1.23
CA GLU A 102 8.75 -10.23 -1.87
C GLU A 102 8.11 -9.06 -2.61
N SER A 103 7.80 -9.24 -3.90
CA SER A 103 7.23 -8.19 -4.74
C SER A 103 6.22 -8.76 -5.73
N GLU A 104 4.98 -8.29 -5.67
CA GLU A 104 3.91 -8.66 -6.61
C GLU A 104 3.32 -7.40 -7.26
N VAL A 105 3.20 -7.40 -8.59
CA VAL A 105 2.49 -6.31 -9.29
C VAL A 105 1.00 -6.42 -9.02
N VAL A 106 0.42 -5.36 -8.47
CA VAL A 106 -1.00 -5.24 -8.19
C VAL A 106 -1.68 -4.57 -9.38
N PRO A 107 -2.75 -5.16 -9.95
CA PRO A 107 -3.56 -4.50 -10.97
C PRO A 107 -3.99 -3.10 -10.51
N CYS A 108 -3.78 -2.11 -11.36
CA CYS A 108 -4.16 -0.73 -11.09
C CYS A 108 -4.64 -0.09 -12.39
N THR A 109 -5.87 -0.42 -12.77
CA THR A 109 -6.46 -0.08 -14.07
C THR A 109 -7.67 0.84 -13.93
N LYS A 110 -8.32 0.83 -12.76
CA LYS A 110 -9.56 1.57 -12.51
C LYS A 110 -9.31 3.07 -12.34
N VAL A 111 -9.99 3.89 -13.13
CA VAL A 111 -9.97 5.37 -13.02
C VAL A 111 -11.25 5.96 -12.42
N SER A 112 -12.23 5.10 -12.11
CA SER A 112 -13.53 5.45 -11.56
C SER A 112 -13.83 4.61 -10.32
N MET A 113 -14.72 5.12 -9.46
CA MET A 113 -15.23 4.42 -8.28
C MET A 113 -16.38 3.46 -8.60
N GLU A 114 -16.83 3.38 -9.86
CA GLU A 114 -17.96 2.55 -10.32
C GLU A 114 -17.81 1.06 -9.98
N MET A 115 -16.58 0.57 -9.73
CA MET A 115 -16.37 -0.81 -9.27
C MET A 115 -17.09 -1.11 -7.94
N PHE A 116 -17.46 -0.09 -7.16
CA PHE A 116 -18.20 -0.25 -5.90
C PHE A 116 -19.72 -0.13 -6.08
N ASP A 117 -20.21 0.16 -7.29
CA ASP A 117 -21.66 0.26 -7.57
C ASP A 117 -22.44 -1.01 -7.22
N PRO A 118 -21.90 -2.24 -7.42
CA PRO A 118 -22.62 -3.46 -7.03
C PRO A 118 -23.02 -3.51 -5.55
N LEU A 119 -22.32 -2.81 -4.66
CA LEU A 119 -22.64 -2.74 -3.23
C LEU A 119 -24.02 -2.12 -2.95
N PHE A 120 -24.49 -1.24 -3.83
CA PHE A 120 -25.79 -0.57 -3.70
C PHE A 120 -26.95 -1.41 -4.22
N SER A 121 -26.67 -2.42 -5.06
CA SER A 121 -27.67 -3.35 -5.59
C SER A 121 -27.70 -4.71 -4.89
N SER A 122 -26.71 -5.03 -4.05
CA SER A 122 -26.58 -6.34 -3.39
C SER A 122 -27.32 -6.46 -2.06
N GLY A 123 -27.85 -5.36 -1.52
CA GLY A 123 -28.44 -5.32 -0.19
C GLY A 123 -27.44 -5.11 0.96
N ILE A 124 -26.13 -5.03 0.67
CA ILE A 124 -25.11 -4.65 1.66
C ILE A 124 -25.33 -3.20 2.12
N ILE A 125 -25.67 -2.32 1.17
CA ILE A 125 -25.90 -0.90 1.41
C ILE A 125 -27.38 -0.56 1.16
N ARG A 126 -28.01 0.11 2.12
CA ARG A 126 -29.37 0.64 1.98
C ARG A 126 -29.38 1.83 1.01
N PRO A 127 -30.53 2.17 0.38
CA PRO A 127 -30.62 3.38 -0.46
C PRO A 127 -30.21 4.68 0.25
N SER A 128 -30.27 4.71 1.59
CA SER A 128 -29.79 5.83 2.42
C SER A 128 -28.26 5.88 2.60
N GLY A 129 -27.51 4.97 1.99
CA GLY A 129 -26.07 4.81 2.18
C GLY A 129 -25.65 4.08 3.46
N HIS A 130 -26.62 3.66 4.30
CA HIS A 130 -26.34 2.95 5.55
C HIS A 130 -25.93 1.50 5.28
N ILE A 131 -24.90 1.03 5.98
CA ILE A 131 -24.40 -0.33 5.90
C ILE A 131 -25.33 -1.23 6.72
N VAL A 132 -25.72 -2.37 6.14
CA VAL A 132 -26.61 -3.33 6.81
C VAL A 132 -25.82 -4.13 7.84
N LYS A 133 -26.26 -4.07 9.11
CA LYS A 133 -25.74 -4.90 10.21
C LYS A 133 -26.15 -6.36 10.01
N CYS A 134 -25.30 -7.29 10.44
CA CYS A 134 -25.59 -8.72 10.42
C CYS A 134 -25.18 -9.39 11.74
N LEU A 135 -25.72 -10.59 11.97
CA LEU A 135 -25.31 -11.43 13.08
C LEU A 135 -24.00 -12.11 12.71
N HIS A 136 -23.02 -12.04 13.60
CA HIS A 136 -21.75 -12.73 13.43
C HIS A 136 -21.39 -13.45 14.73
N ASN A 137 -20.75 -14.61 14.59
CA ASN A 137 -20.48 -15.52 15.71
C ASN A 137 -19.51 -14.92 16.73
N THR A 138 -18.59 -14.07 16.28
CA THR A 138 -17.51 -13.52 17.11
C THR A 138 -17.75 -12.08 17.51
N HIS A 139 -18.31 -11.26 16.62
CA HIS A 139 -18.49 -9.83 16.83
C HIS A 139 -19.97 -9.48 16.90
N SER A 140 -20.39 -8.86 18.00
CA SER A 140 -21.78 -8.46 18.23
C SER A 140 -22.21 -7.25 17.38
N ASP A 141 -21.26 -6.39 17.02
CA ASP A 141 -21.46 -5.25 16.11
C ASP A 141 -20.70 -5.53 14.81
N TYR A 142 -21.24 -6.44 14.00
CA TYR A 142 -20.74 -6.81 12.67
C TYR A 142 -21.68 -6.34 11.56
N ASP A 143 -21.18 -6.25 10.33
CA ASP A 143 -21.95 -5.76 9.19
C ASP A 143 -21.61 -6.47 7.88
N LEU A 144 -22.53 -6.40 6.93
CA LEU A 144 -22.41 -7.08 5.64
C LEU A 144 -21.26 -6.54 4.80
N LEU A 145 -20.78 -5.31 5.05
CA LEU A 145 -19.64 -4.76 4.32
C LEU A 145 -18.34 -5.44 4.77
N ARG A 146 -18.14 -5.61 6.07
CA ARG A 146 -17.00 -6.38 6.61
C ARG A 146 -17.09 -7.85 6.23
N GLN A 147 -18.29 -8.43 6.25
CA GLN A 147 -18.52 -9.79 5.75
C GLN A 147 -18.08 -9.93 4.28
N MET A 148 -18.47 -9.00 3.41
CA MET A 148 -18.02 -8.95 2.01
C MET A 148 -16.50 -8.83 1.86
N LEU A 149 -15.82 -8.14 2.78
CA LEU A 149 -14.37 -7.94 2.71
C LEU A 149 -13.55 -9.14 3.23
N GLN A 150 -14.09 -9.90 4.19
CA GLN A 150 -13.31 -10.86 4.99
C GLN A 150 -13.77 -12.32 4.87
N GLU A 151 -15.05 -12.59 4.63
CA GLU A 151 -15.59 -13.96 4.67
C GLU A 151 -15.71 -14.55 3.27
N GLU A 152 -14.66 -15.23 2.79
CA GLU A 152 -14.57 -15.75 1.41
C GLU A 152 -15.67 -16.75 1.03
N ASP A 153 -16.20 -17.45 2.03
CA ASP A 153 -17.27 -18.44 1.86
C ASP A 153 -18.68 -17.81 1.80
N SER A 154 -18.80 -16.51 2.08
CA SER A 154 -20.08 -15.80 2.07
C SER A 154 -20.55 -15.44 0.66
N GLU A 155 -21.86 -15.25 0.47
CA GLU A 155 -22.41 -14.75 -0.79
C GLU A 155 -22.06 -13.27 -0.99
N GLU A 156 -21.99 -12.51 0.11
CA GLU A 156 -21.61 -11.10 0.11
C GLU A 156 -20.22 -10.90 -0.49
N TYR A 157 -19.26 -11.80 -0.21
CA TYR A 157 -17.89 -11.72 -0.77
C TYR A 157 -17.85 -11.70 -2.29
N ARG A 158 -18.81 -12.38 -2.94
CA ARG A 158 -18.91 -12.49 -4.40
C ARG A 158 -19.59 -11.30 -5.07
N VAL A 159 -20.07 -10.32 -4.30
CA VAL A 159 -20.70 -9.10 -4.83
C VAL A 159 -19.72 -8.30 -5.70
N ILE A 160 -18.44 -8.31 -5.33
CA ILE A 160 -17.35 -7.74 -6.14
C ILE A 160 -16.58 -8.90 -6.75
N GLU A 161 -16.39 -8.88 -8.07
CA GLU A 161 -15.73 -9.96 -8.79
C GLU A 161 -14.28 -10.17 -8.32
N LEU A 162 -13.83 -11.43 -8.28
CA LEU A 162 -12.50 -11.78 -7.79
C LEU A 162 -11.36 -11.02 -8.49
N GLY A 163 -11.50 -10.75 -9.80
CA GLY A 163 -10.54 -9.94 -10.54
C GLY A 163 -10.49 -8.49 -10.05
N GLU A 164 -11.64 -7.89 -9.76
CA GLU A 164 -11.75 -6.53 -9.26
C GLU A 164 -11.26 -6.39 -7.82
N ARG A 165 -11.41 -7.44 -7.00
CA ARG A 165 -10.87 -7.45 -5.63
C ARG A 165 -9.35 -7.36 -5.57
N ARG A 166 -8.65 -7.69 -6.67
CA ARG A 166 -7.19 -7.53 -6.81
C ARG A 166 -6.77 -6.13 -7.27
N GLU A 167 -7.70 -5.29 -7.71
CA GLU A 167 -7.37 -3.93 -8.11
C GLU A 167 -6.91 -3.11 -6.90
N PHE A 168 -5.86 -2.30 -7.07
CA PHE A 168 -5.31 -1.46 -6.01
C PHE A 168 -6.37 -0.54 -5.39
N LEU A 169 -7.34 -0.08 -6.20
CA LEU A 169 -8.46 0.73 -5.72
C LEU A 169 -9.32 -0.04 -4.70
N PHE A 170 -9.58 -1.34 -4.93
CA PHE A 170 -10.27 -2.20 -3.97
C PHE A 170 -9.40 -2.49 -2.75
N CYS A 171 -8.11 -2.79 -2.93
CA CYS A 171 -7.19 -3.02 -1.82
C CYS A 171 -7.16 -1.82 -0.87
N LEU A 172 -7.09 -0.60 -1.41
CA LEU A 172 -7.13 0.63 -0.63
C LEU A 172 -8.46 0.79 0.13
N PHE A 173 -9.60 0.56 -0.54
CA PHE A 173 -10.91 0.58 0.09
C PHE A 173 -10.99 -0.43 1.25
N LYS A 174 -10.60 -1.68 1.00
CA LYS A 174 -10.55 -2.76 2.00
C LYS A 174 -9.71 -2.33 3.21
N HIS A 175 -8.51 -1.81 2.99
CA HIS A 175 -7.63 -1.38 4.08
C HIS A 175 -8.24 -0.27 4.94
N LEU A 176 -8.90 0.71 4.33
CA LEU A 176 -9.54 1.81 5.05
C LEU A 176 -10.79 1.37 5.81
N THR A 177 -11.58 0.46 5.24
CA THR A 177 -12.78 -0.07 5.90
C THR A 177 -12.44 -0.98 7.08
N LEU A 178 -11.37 -1.78 6.99
CA LEU A 178 -10.94 -2.64 8.09
C LEU A 178 -10.18 -1.87 9.18
N GLY A 179 -9.42 -0.84 8.80
CA GLY A 179 -8.74 0.05 9.75
C GLY A 179 -7.61 -0.62 10.54
N GLY A 180 -7.28 -0.01 11.68
CA GLY A 180 -6.33 -0.50 12.68
C GLY A 180 -7.02 -1.21 13.84
N GLU A 181 -6.28 -1.43 14.93
CA GLU A 181 -6.71 -2.31 16.03
C GLU A 181 -7.92 -1.79 16.81
N LEU A 182 -8.02 -0.47 17.00
CA LEU A 182 -9.15 0.17 17.67
C LEU A 182 -10.04 0.92 16.67
N CYS A 183 -10.27 0.32 15.49
CA CYS A 183 -11.09 0.91 14.44
C CYS A 183 -12.52 1.17 14.93
N GLN A 184 -12.96 2.42 14.83
CA GLN A 184 -14.35 2.80 15.04
C GLN A 184 -15.04 2.89 13.68
N TYR A 185 -15.81 1.87 13.34
CA TYR A 185 -16.45 1.76 12.03
C TYR A 185 -17.52 2.85 11.81
N GLU A 186 -17.76 3.15 10.53
CA GLU A 186 -18.88 3.98 10.08
C GLU A 186 -20.16 3.16 9.90
N ASP A 187 -21.31 3.80 10.12
CA ASP A 187 -22.62 3.23 9.80
C ASP A 187 -23.02 3.48 8.33
N THR A 188 -22.28 4.31 7.60
CA THR A 188 -22.54 4.63 6.20
C THR A 188 -21.30 4.41 5.34
N ILE A 189 -21.50 4.11 4.05
CA ILE A 189 -20.39 3.80 3.13
C ILE A 189 -19.63 5.04 2.64
N SER A 190 -20.25 6.22 2.68
CA SER A 190 -19.70 7.46 2.07
C SER A 190 -18.30 7.81 2.57
N PRO A 191 -18.01 7.80 3.89
CA PRO A 191 -16.69 8.18 4.37
C PRO A 191 -15.58 7.27 3.82
N TYR A 192 -15.85 5.97 3.67
CA TYR A 192 -14.88 5.02 3.10
C TYR A 192 -14.64 5.29 1.61
N LEU A 193 -15.69 5.47 0.81
CA LEU A 193 -15.56 5.72 -0.63
C LEU A 193 -14.88 7.07 -0.91
N GLU A 194 -15.25 8.11 -0.17
CA GLU A 194 -14.67 9.44 -0.32
C GLU A 194 -13.19 9.47 0.08
N THR A 195 -12.83 8.85 1.20
CA THR A 195 -11.44 8.78 1.65
C THR A 195 -10.59 7.92 0.71
N THR A 196 -11.13 6.79 0.25
CA THR A 196 -10.50 5.95 -0.78
C THR A 196 -10.21 6.77 -2.03
N ARG A 197 -11.21 7.50 -2.54
CA ARG A 197 -11.06 8.35 -3.73
C ARG A 197 -9.98 9.41 -3.52
N THR A 198 -9.97 10.07 -2.36
CA THR A 198 -8.99 11.11 -2.03
C THR A 198 -7.57 10.55 -2.01
N ILE A 199 -7.35 9.44 -1.31
CA ILE A 199 -6.03 8.81 -1.22
C ILE A 199 -5.60 8.28 -2.60
N TYR A 200 -6.49 7.60 -3.32
CA TYR A 200 -6.18 7.03 -4.64
C TYR A 200 -5.75 8.12 -5.64
N ARG A 201 -6.45 9.26 -5.68
CA ARG A 201 -6.12 10.39 -6.57
C ARG A 201 -4.79 11.05 -6.24
N ASP A 202 -4.36 10.97 -4.99
CA ASP A 202 -3.11 11.58 -4.54
C ASP A 202 -1.89 10.66 -4.77
N LEU A 203 -2.12 9.33 -4.76
CA LEU A 203 -1.10 8.32 -4.99
C LEU A 203 -0.93 7.98 -6.48
N VAL A 204 -2.02 7.78 -7.22
CA VAL A 204 -2.03 7.22 -8.57
C VAL A 204 -2.03 8.32 -9.63
N SER A 205 -1.13 8.21 -10.60
CA SER A 205 -1.08 9.11 -11.75
C SER A 205 -1.83 8.52 -12.93
N VAL A 206 -2.60 9.38 -13.59
CA VAL A 206 -3.36 9.07 -14.82
C VAL A 206 -2.90 9.97 -15.95
N GLN A 207 -3.09 9.51 -17.17
CA GLN A 207 -2.90 10.30 -18.38
C GLN A 207 -4.17 10.29 -19.22
N LYS A 208 -4.36 11.35 -20.01
CA LYS A 208 -5.43 11.42 -21.00
C LYS A 208 -4.81 11.26 -22.37
N ASP A 209 -5.29 10.29 -23.13
CA ASP A 209 -4.88 10.10 -24.51
C ASP A 209 -5.30 11.33 -25.34
N PRO A 210 -4.38 11.95 -26.09
CA PRO A 210 -4.66 13.17 -26.84
C PRO A 210 -5.64 12.95 -27.99
N GLU A 211 -5.71 11.74 -28.56
CA GLU A 211 -6.56 11.40 -29.70
C GLU A 211 -7.93 10.89 -29.24
N THR A 212 -7.95 9.81 -28.45
CA THR A 212 -9.17 9.13 -28.01
C THR A 212 -9.87 9.85 -26.84
N LYS A 213 -9.18 10.76 -26.15
CA LYS A 213 -9.63 11.42 -24.93
C LYS A 213 -9.87 10.47 -23.75
N GLN A 214 -9.53 9.19 -23.88
CA GLN A 214 -9.66 8.21 -22.81
C GLN A 214 -8.61 8.47 -21.72
N ILE A 215 -9.02 8.31 -20.46
CA ILE A 215 -8.13 8.42 -19.30
C ILE A 215 -7.67 7.00 -18.93
N SER A 216 -6.37 6.83 -18.72
CA SER A 216 -5.79 5.56 -18.26
C SER A 216 -4.77 5.78 -17.14
N VAL A 217 -4.64 4.77 -16.29
CA VAL A 217 -3.61 4.75 -15.22
C VAL A 217 -2.23 4.58 -15.85
N VAL A 218 -1.28 5.37 -15.34
CA VAL A 218 0.14 5.31 -15.69
C VAL A 218 0.95 4.58 -14.64
N SER A 219 0.55 4.70 -13.38
CA SER A 219 1.31 4.16 -12.27
C SER A 219 1.32 2.63 -12.27
N THR A 220 2.47 2.04 -11.98
CA THR A 220 2.58 0.62 -11.64
C THR A 220 2.59 0.49 -10.12
N VAL A 221 1.72 -0.36 -9.57
CA VAL A 221 1.65 -0.62 -8.13
C VAL A 221 2.28 -1.98 -7.82
N ILE A 222 3.15 -2.03 -6.82
CA ILE A 222 3.83 -3.24 -6.38
C ILE A 222 3.55 -3.42 -4.89
N ASN A 223 2.93 -4.53 -4.49
CA ASN A 223 2.86 -4.93 -3.09
C ASN A 223 4.21 -5.52 -2.69
N VAL A 224 4.80 -5.02 -1.61
CA VAL A 224 6.18 -5.36 -1.24
C VAL A 224 6.35 -5.68 0.24
N SER A 225 7.23 -6.65 0.49
CA SER A 225 7.81 -6.91 1.81
C SER A 225 9.33 -7.00 1.66
N ALA A 226 10.07 -6.43 2.61
CA ALA A 226 11.53 -6.59 2.65
C ALA A 226 11.91 -7.62 3.72
N LEU A 227 12.92 -8.43 3.43
CA LEU A 227 13.39 -9.49 4.29
C LEU A 227 14.86 -9.30 4.64
N ASP A 228 15.19 -9.47 5.92
CA ASP A 228 16.55 -9.63 6.42
C ASP A 228 16.83 -11.09 6.80
N ALA A 229 17.97 -11.37 7.43
CA ALA A 229 18.34 -12.72 7.86
C ALA A 229 17.35 -13.36 8.84
N SER A 230 16.47 -12.58 9.49
CA SER A 230 15.47 -13.06 10.44
C SER A 230 14.05 -13.15 9.84
N GLY A 231 13.89 -12.90 8.54
CA GLY A 231 12.61 -12.90 7.84
C GLY A 231 12.12 -11.49 7.51
N VAL A 232 10.81 -11.28 7.48
CA VAL A 232 10.22 -9.97 7.14
C VAL A 232 10.69 -8.92 8.14
N CYS A 233 11.24 -7.82 7.62
CA CYS A 233 11.75 -6.70 8.40
C CYS A 233 11.02 -5.37 8.10
N TYR A 234 10.28 -5.32 6.99
CA TYR A 234 9.45 -4.19 6.57
C TYR A 234 8.21 -4.68 5.81
N PRO A 235 7.03 -4.06 6.00
CA PRO A 235 6.75 -2.88 6.85
C PRO A 235 6.75 -3.15 8.37
N SER A 236 6.44 -4.37 8.80
CA SER A 236 6.59 -4.82 10.20
C SER A 236 7.10 -6.26 10.25
N ARG A 237 7.64 -6.67 11.40
CA ARG A 237 7.95 -8.09 11.68
C ARG A 237 6.68 -8.88 12.02
N ASP A 238 5.68 -8.21 12.56
CA ASP A 238 4.42 -8.82 12.92
C ASP A 238 3.57 -9.04 11.66
N ARG A 239 3.15 -10.30 11.44
CA ARG A 239 2.32 -10.67 10.30
C ARG A 239 0.86 -10.42 10.62
N GLU A 240 0.32 -9.37 10.02
CA GLU A 240 -1.07 -8.96 10.13
C GLU A 240 -1.57 -8.55 8.74
N ASP A 241 -2.79 -8.96 8.36
CA ASP A 241 -3.33 -8.70 7.02
C ASP A 241 -3.46 -7.19 6.71
N GLN A 242 -3.64 -6.39 7.77
CA GLN A 242 -3.71 -4.94 7.69
C GLN A 242 -2.32 -4.27 7.72
N THR A 243 -1.23 -5.03 7.81
CA THR A 243 0.12 -4.51 7.63
C THR A 243 0.53 -4.67 6.17
N PHE A 244 0.71 -3.55 5.46
CA PHE A 244 0.96 -3.55 4.01
C PHE A 244 1.96 -2.48 3.60
N CYS A 245 2.60 -2.68 2.45
CA CYS A 245 3.41 -1.67 1.79
C CYS A 245 3.24 -1.77 0.27
N TYR A 246 3.01 -0.63 -0.37
CA TYR A 246 2.91 -0.49 -1.80
C TYR A 246 3.97 0.49 -2.32
N LEU A 247 4.70 0.08 -3.35
CA LEU A 247 5.46 1.00 -4.20
C LEU A 247 4.58 1.40 -5.39
N ILE A 248 4.23 2.68 -5.48
CA ILE A 248 3.49 3.27 -6.60
C ILE A 248 4.48 4.01 -7.50
N VAL A 249 4.85 3.40 -8.61
CA VAL A 249 5.88 3.87 -9.54
C VAL A 249 5.23 4.64 -10.69
N ASP A 250 5.61 5.91 -10.87
CA ASP A 250 5.31 6.71 -12.06
C ASP A 250 6.57 6.75 -12.96
N PRO A 251 6.61 5.99 -14.06
CA PRO A 251 7.78 5.90 -14.92
C PRO A 251 8.08 7.19 -15.69
N PHE A 252 7.07 8.03 -15.97
CA PHE A 252 7.27 9.27 -16.73
C PHE A 252 7.83 10.39 -15.87
N ARG A 253 7.34 10.51 -14.63
CA ARG A 253 7.92 11.43 -13.63
C ARG A 253 9.21 10.89 -13.01
N ARG A 254 9.49 9.61 -13.19
CA ARG A 254 10.56 8.87 -12.48
C ARG A 254 10.47 9.03 -10.98
N HIS A 255 9.24 8.93 -10.47
CA HIS A 255 8.94 9.01 -9.05
C HIS A 255 8.40 7.67 -8.56
N VAL A 256 8.78 7.26 -7.37
CA VAL A 256 8.15 6.17 -6.63
C VAL A 256 7.60 6.72 -5.32
N CYS A 257 6.34 6.44 -5.04
CA CYS A 257 5.73 6.65 -3.73
C CYS A 257 5.75 5.32 -2.97
N VAL A 258 6.29 5.32 -1.76
CA VAL A 258 6.07 4.23 -0.80
C VAL A 258 4.89 4.60 0.07
N PHE A 259 3.83 3.78 0.05
CA PHE A 259 2.62 3.94 0.85
C PHE A 259 2.44 2.70 1.71
N TYR A 260 2.39 2.86 3.03
CA TYR A 260 2.46 1.72 3.94
C TYR A 260 1.66 1.97 5.22
N HIS A 261 1.29 0.86 5.86
CA HIS A 261 0.62 0.82 7.15
C HIS A 261 1.21 -0.31 8.00
N CYS A 262 1.40 -0.05 9.29
CA CYS A 262 1.75 -1.07 10.28
C CYS A 262 0.58 -1.26 11.25
N TYR A 263 -0.05 -2.43 11.26
CA TYR A 263 -1.22 -2.72 12.08
C TYR A 263 -0.98 -2.49 13.59
N GLY A 264 -2.02 -2.05 14.28
CA GLY A 264 -2.07 -1.81 15.73
C GLY A 264 -2.81 -0.52 16.08
N VAL A 265 -2.67 -0.04 17.33
CA VAL A 265 -3.32 1.18 17.83
C VAL A 265 -2.71 2.48 17.30
N GLY A 266 -3.43 3.22 16.46
CA GLY A 266 -3.04 4.54 15.94
C GLY A 266 -3.08 5.67 16.99
N SER A 267 -2.66 6.87 16.56
CA SER A 267 -2.75 8.10 17.36
C SER A 267 -4.19 8.58 17.51
N PHE A 268 -4.56 9.05 18.70
CA PHE A 268 -5.85 9.68 18.99
C PHE A 268 -5.77 11.21 19.11
N THR A 269 -4.65 11.78 18.65
CA THR A 269 -4.39 13.22 18.64
C THR A 269 -3.91 13.65 17.26
N LEU A 270 -4.50 14.73 16.75
CA LEU A 270 -4.14 15.40 15.50
C LEU A 270 -3.04 16.44 15.70
#